data_AF-G0L6E6-F1
#
_entry.id   AF-G0L6E6-F1
#
_cell.length_a   1.000
_cell.length_b   1.000
_cell.length_c   1.000
_cell.angle_alpha   90.00
_cell.angle_beta   90.00
_cell.angle_gamma   90.00
#
_symmetry.space_group_name_H-M   'P 1'
#
loop_
_entity.id
_entity.type
_entity.pdbx_description
1 polymer ?
#
loop_
_entity_poly.entity_id
_entity_poly.type
_entity_poly.pdbx_seq_one_letter_code
_entity_poly.pdbx_strand_id
1 'polypeptide(L)'
;MILKKQTYRPDKPTNPFIGALLFLISIILLFITGPIGFIYGIFHSLFTRGAKGIGEYLLKIAISIDQLGNVMMQHVLNLLWTNENGYKFGNRDETISSALGRNKKLGTLTAPGKLIDKILDTIDPNHSLNSIDYYVEPSENIIDHLGWIHIEDGQILCLKKADEDFYFIPKGIRTIGETDALTLAKNTKRILNIEIDMPSMQFVGIFEAQAKGKKPGILSRMTCYTAQYKGEPYTDPKTNQIAWLSYEDKHQLSEVDQLIFDILHQNGELA
;
A
#
# COMPACT_ATOMS: atom_id res chain seq x y z
N MET A 1 -7.62 20.73 10.25
CA MET A 1 -8.08 19.41 9.79
C MET A 1 -8.10 19.43 8.27
N ILE A 2 -7.13 18.78 7.61
CA ILE A 2 -7.12 18.66 6.15
C ILE A 2 -7.93 17.41 5.82
N LEU A 3 -9.17 17.59 5.36
CA LEU A 3 -10.00 16.50 4.86
C LEU A 3 -9.49 16.11 3.48
N LYS A 4 -8.59 15.11 3.40
CA LYS A 4 -8.22 14.50 2.13
C LYS A 4 -9.22 13.39 1.85
N LYS A 5 -10.15 13.61 0.91
CA LYS A 5 -10.89 12.50 0.31
C LYS A 5 -9.89 11.75 -0.55
N GLN A 6 -9.35 10.67 -0.01
CA GLN A 6 -8.54 9.73 -0.77
C GLN A 6 -9.50 8.69 -1.37
N THR A 7 -9.75 8.82 -2.66
CA THR A 7 -10.45 7.82 -3.46
C THR A 7 -9.73 7.59 -4.79
N TYR A 8 -9.39 6.31 -5.08
CA TYR A 8 -8.98 5.85 -6.42
C TYR A 8 -10.04 6.14 -7.51
N ARG A 9 -11.24 6.53 -7.09
CA ARG A 9 -12.37 6.94 -7.93
C ARG A 9 -12.56 8.46 -7.85
N PRO A 10 -13.11 9.11 -8.88
CA PRO A 10 -13.39 10.54 -8.83
C PRO A 10 -14.35 10.90 -7.67
N ASP A 11 -14.04 11.98 -6.95
CA ASP A 11 -14.78 12.47 -5.76
C ASP A 11 -16.26 12.80 -6.00
N LYS A 12 -16.65 12.98 -7.26
CA LYS A 12 -18.01 13.26 -7.73
C LYS A 12 -18.23 12.54 -9.06
N PRO A 13 -19.48 12.12 -9.37
CA PRO A 13 -19.81 11.64 -10.71
C PRO A 13 -19.46 12.74 -11.73
N THR A 14 -18.38 12.51 -12.48
CA THR A 14 -17.95 13.43 -13.53
C THR A 14 -18.92 13.32 -14.70
N ASN A 15 -19.46 14.45 -15.15
CA ASN A 15 -20.17 14.49 -16.41
C ASN A 15 -19.23 13.96 -17.52
N PRO A 16 -19.62 12.92 -18.28
CA PRO A 16 -18.73 12.27 -19.24
C PRO A 16 -18.16 13.25 -20.28
N PHE A 17 -18.90 14.30 -20.64
CA PHE A 17 -18.44 15.35 -21.53
C PHE A 17 -17.30 16.18 -20.91
N ILE A 18 -17.37 16.47 -19.62
CA ILE A 18 -16.29 17.20 -18.92
C ILE A 18 -15.02 16.36 -18.90
N GLY A 19 -15.13 15.05 -18.64
CA GLY A 19 -13.98 14.13 -18.67
C GLY A 19 -13.30 14.10 -20.04
N ALA A 20 -14.08 13.93 -21.11
CA ALA A 20 -13.55 13.93 -22.48
C ALA A 20 -12.92 15.27 -22.86
N LEU A 21 -13.54 16.39 -22.46
CA LEU A 21 -13.02 17.72 -22.72
C LEU A 21 -11.68 17.95 -21.99
N LEU A 22 -11.60 17.62 -20.70
CA LEU A 22 -10.37 17.74 -19.92
C LEU A 22 -9.24 16.89 -20.50
N PHE A 23 -9.56 15.69 -21.00
CA PHE A 23 -8.61 14.83 -21.69
C PHE A 23 -8.09 15.47 -22.99
N LEU A 24 -8.96 16.01 -23.85
CA LEU A 24 -8.52 16.68 -25.08
C LEU A 24 -7.66 17.91 -24.78
N ILE A 25 -8.06 18.71 -23.78
CA ILE A 25 -7.30 19.87 -23.33
C ILE A 25 -5.92 19.45 -22.81
N SER A 26 -5.82 18.37 -22.02
CA SER A 26 -4.54 17.93 -21.47
C SER A 26 -3.57 17.47 -22.56
N ILE A 27 -4.05 16.78 -23.61
CA ILE A 27 -3.23 16.38 -24.75
C ILE A 27 -2.71 17.60 -25.52
N ILE A 28 -3.59 18.58 -25.81
CA ILE A 28 -3.19 19.82 -26.51
C ILE A 28 -2.15 20.59 -25.68
N LEU A 29 -2.40 20.75 -24.37
CA LEU A 29 -1.47 21.42 -23.47
C LEU A 29 -0.13 20.69 -23.39
N LEU A 30 -0.12 19.36 -23.30
CA LEU A 30 1.11 18.58 -23.25
C LEU A 30 1.91 18.73 -24.55
N PHE A 31 1.25 18.74 -25.71
CA PHE A 31 1.91 18.89 -27.00
C PHE A 31 2.55 20.27 -27.16
N ILE A 32 1.88 21.33 -26.70
CA ILE A 32 2.36 22.71 -26.84
C ILE A 32 3.41 23.05 -25.77
N THR A 33 3.12 22.75 -24.50
CA THR A 33 3.94 23.19 -23.36
C THR A 33 4.97 22.16 -22.93
N GLY A 34 4.72 20.86 -23.17
CA GLY A 34 5.60 19.76 -22.78
C GLY A 34 7.01 19.86 -23.35
N PRO A 35 7.20 20.06 -24.68
CA PRO A 35 8.53 20.20 -25.26
C PRO A 35 9.32 21.37 -24.66
N ILE A 36 8.65 22.50 -24.45
CA ILE A 36 9.26 23.70 -23.84
C ILE A 36 9.70 23.41 -22.41
N GLY A 37 8.79 22.83 -21.60
CA GLY A 37 9.08 22.46 -20.22
C GLY A 37 10.18 21.41 -20.10
N PHE A 38 10.22 20.44 -21.02
CA PHE A 38 11.25 19.40 -21.06
C PHE A 38 12.64 19.96 -21.36
N ILE A 39 12.75 20.78 -22.42
CA ILE A 39 14.03 21.43 -22.78
C ILE A 39 14.52 22.30 -21.63
N TYR A 40 13.65 23.14 -21.07
CA TYR A 40 14.00 23.98 -19.92
C TYR A 40 14.44 23.13 -18.71
N GLY A 41 13.70 22.06 -18.40
CA GLY A 41 14.02 21.14 -17.31
C GLY A 41 15.40 20.49 -17.45
N ILE A 42 15.76 20.05 -18.66
CA ILE A 42 17.10 19.49 -18.94
C ILE A 42 18.19 20.52 -18.67
N PHE A 43 18.07 21.73 -19.23
CA PHE A 43 19.07 22.78 -19.01
C PHE A 43 19.14 23.20 -17.55
N HIS A 44 18.00 23.41 -16.89
CA HIS A 44 17.95 23.78 -15.48
C HIS A 44 18.63 22.72 -14.59
N SER A 45 18.33 21.45 -14.80
CA SER A 45 18.96 20.35 -14.08
C SER A 45 20.45 20.23 -14.35
N LEU A 46 20.88 20.46 -15.61
CA LEU A 46 22.29 20.47 -15.99
C LEU A 46 23.06 21.59 -15.27
N PHE A 47 22.53 22.81 -15.27
CA PHE A 47 23.21 23.97 -14.67
C PHE A 47 23.20 23.96 -13.14
N THR A 48 22.23 23.27 -12.51
CA THR A 48 22.13 23.20 -11.05
C THR A 48 22.87 22.01 -10.45
N ARG A 49 22.81 20.83 -11.07
CA ARG A 49 23.38 19.57 -10.52
C ARG A 49 24.12 18.71 -11.54
N GLY A 50 24.43 19.23 -12.73
CA GLY A 50 25.18 18.52 -13.77
C GLY A 50 24.47 17.27 -14.30
N ALA A 51 25.24 16.27 -14.70
CA ALA A 51 24.73 15.00 -15.22
C ALA A 51 23.82 14.25 -14.22
N LYS A 52 24.12 14.33 -12.92
CA LYS A 52 23.29 13.75 -11.86
C LYS A 52 21.89 14.38 -11.84
N GLY A 53 21.81 15.70 -11.96
CA GLY A 53 20.52 16.41 -12.05
C GLY A 53 19.69 15.99 -13.25
N ILE A 54 20.33 15.85 -14.43
CA ILE A 54 19.64 15.34 -15.63
C ILE A 54 19.08 13.95 -15.36
N GLY A 55 19.87 13.05 -14.77
CA GLY A 55 19.42 11.69 -14.43
C GLY A 55 18.22 11.68 -13.47
N GLU A 56 18.27 12.46 -12.38
CA GLU A 56 17.15 12.59 -11.44
C GLU A 56 15.88 13.15 -12.12
N TYR A 57 16.03 14.11 -13.03
CA TYR A 57 14.90 14.68 -13.77
C TYR A 57 14.30 13.67 -14.77
N LEU A 58 15.13 12.99 -15.55
CA LEU A 58 14.69 11.97 -16.50
C LEU A 58 14.01 10.80 -15.78
N LEU A 59 14.50 10.39 -14.62
CA LEU A 59 13.87 9.37 -13.79
C LEU A 59 12.46 9.79 -13.35
N LYS A 60 12.25 11.04 -12.93
CA LYS A 60 10.91 11.57 -12.60
C LYS A 60 9.96 11.50 -13.79
N ILE A 61 10.43 11.89 -14.97
CA ILE A 61 9.63 11.80 -16.20
C ILE A 61 9.31 10.34 -16.54
N ALA A 62 10.27 9.43 -16.41
CA ALA A 62 10.06 8.00 -16.64
C ALA A 62 8.97 7.43 -15.71
N ILE A 63 9.02 7.75 -14.41
CA ILE A 63 8.00 7.35 -13.43
C ILE A 63 6.61 7.90 -13.83
N SER A 64 6.51 9.17 -14.25
CA SER A 64 5.24 9.75 -14.69
C SER A 64 4.69 9.09 -15.97
N ILE A 65 5.56 8.74 -16.92
CA ILE A 65 5.16 7.99 -18.12
C ILE A 65 4.69 6.58 -17.74
N ASP A 66 5.36 5.94 -16.79
CA ASP A 66 5.00 4.61 -16.30
C ASP A 66 3.61 4.63 -15.62
N GLN A 67 3.31 5.62 -14.79
CA GLN A 67 1.96 5.83 -14.21
C GLN A 67 0.90 6.08 -15.28
N LEU A 68 1.19 6.94 -16.27
CA LEU A 68 0.28 7.16 -17.40
C LEU A 68 0.02 5.86 -18.18
N GLY A 69 1.08 5.07 -18.41
CA GLY A 69 1.00 3.77 -19.06
C GLY A 69 0.12 2.78 -18.31
N ASN A 70 0.22 2.75 -16.97
CA ASN A 70 -0.60 1.89 -16.11
C ASN A 70 -2.10 2.17 -16.31
N VAL A 71 -2.50 3.43 -16.38
CA VAL A 71 -3.88 3.84 -16.65
C VAL A 71 -4.28 3.55 -18.10
N MET A 72 -3.48 4.01 -19.06
CA MET A 72 -3.79 3.96 -20.49
C MET A 72 -3.91 2.53 -21.01
N MET A 73 -3.02 1.63 -20.56
CA MET A 73 -2.95 0.25 -21.04
C MET A 73 -3.64 -0.76 -20.11
N GLN A 74 -4.31 -0.31 -19.04
CA GLN A 74 -4.84 -1.17 -17.97
C GLN A 74 -5.59 -2.41 -18.49
N HIS A 75 -6.44 -2.26 -19.51
CA HIS A 75 -7.26 -3.38 -20.01
C HIS A 75 -6.41 -4.41 -20.75
N VAL A 76 -5.40 -3.96 -21.51
CA VAL A 76 -4.47 -4.84 -22.23
C VAL A 76 -3.53 -5.54 -21.25
N LEU A 77 -3.00 -4.81 -20.27
CA LEU A 77 -2.11 -5.37 -19.25
C LEU A 77 -2.85 -6.40 -18.38
N ASN A 78 -4.07 -6.08 -17.94
CA ASN A 78 -4.91 -7.00 -17.16
C ASN A 78 -5.36 -8.24 -17.95
N LEU A 79 -5.42 -8.17 -19.28
CA LEU A 79 -5.74 -9.31 -20.14
C LEU A 79 -4.51 -10.18 -20.39
N LEU A 80 -3.36 -9.57 -20.66
CA LEU A 80 -2.19 -10.27 -21.18
C LEU A 80 -1.19 -10.66 -20.08
N TRP A 81 -1.01 -9.85 -19.05
CA TRP A 81 0.10 -10.01 -18.09
C TRP A 81 -0.33 -10.64 -16.76
N THR A 82 -1.62 -10.66 -16.46
CA THR A 82 -2.17 -11.24 -15.23
C THR A 82 -3.30 -12.21 -15.53
N ASN A 83 -3.50 -13.16 -14.62
CA ASN A 83 -4.65 -14.06 -14.68
C ASN A 83 -5.90 -13.40 -14.03
N GLU A 84 -7.03 -14.11 -14.05
CA GLU A 84 -8.30 -13.64 -13.46
C GLU A 84 -8.19 -13.24 -11.99
N ASN A 85 -7.24 -13.87 -11.29
CA ASN A 85 -6.93 -13.79 -9.87
C ASN A 85 -5.80 -12.78 -9.54
N GLY A 86 -5.30 -12.04 -10.53
CA GLY A 86 -4.22 -11.07 -10.36
C GLY A 86 -4.66 -9.72 -9.82
N TYR A 87 -3.72 -9.03 -9.17
CA TYR A 87 -3.84 -7.61 -8.82
C TYR A 87 -3.99 -6.77 -10.10
N LYS A 88 -4.93 -5.83 -10.13
CA LYS A 88 -5.27 -5.12 -11.36
C LYS A 88 -4.36 -3.92 -11.61
N PHE A 89 -3.90 -3.80 -12.86
CA PHE A 89 -3.34 -2.56 -13.41
C PHE A 89 -4.44 -1.51 -13.57
N GLY A 90 -4.04 -0.23 -13.60
CA GLY A 90 -4.94 0.91 -13.81
C GLY A 90 -4.92 1.97 -12.72
N ASN A 91 -4.22 1.73 -11.61
CA ASN A 91 -4.12 2.73 -10.56
C ASN A 91 -3.34 3.99 -11.02
N ARG A 92 -4.01 5.15 -11.05
CA ARG A 92 -3.44 6.41 -11.55
C ARG A 92 -2.24 6.93 -10.75
N ASP A 93 -2.15 6.52 -9.49
CA ASP A 93 -1.04 6.89 -8.62
C ASP A 93 0.08 5.83 -8.63
N GLU A 94 -0.09 4.74 -9.37
CA GLU A 94 0.80 3.59 -9.38
C GLU A 94 1.45 3.36 -10.76
N THR A 95 2.72 2.97 -10.77
CA THR A 95 3.47 2.61 -11.97
C THR A 95 3.12 1.20 -12.48
N ILE A 96 3.37 0.88 -13.76
CA ILE A 96 3.25 -0.49 -14.26
C ILE A 96 4.24 -1.39 -13.50
N SER A 97 5.45 -0.90 -13.25
CA SER A 97 6.50 -1.65 -12.55
C SER A 97 6.06 -2.06 -11.14
N SER A 98 5.39 -1.18 -10.39
CA SER A 98 4.80 -1.50 -9.06
C SER A 98 3.70 -2.57 -9.17
N ALA A 99 2.73 -2.39 -10.06
CA ALA A 99 1.63 -3.33 -10.23
C ALA A 99 2.11 -4.71 -10.74
N LEU A 100 3.14 -4.73 -11.59
CA LEU A 100 3.82 -5.95 -12.04
C LEU A 100 4.50 -6.64 -10.85
N GLY A 101 5.20 -5.89 -10.00
CA GLY A 101 5.84 -6.39 -8.78
C GLY A 101 4.86 -7.04 -7.80
N ARG A 102 3.69 -6.42 -7.58
CA ARG A 102 2.60 -7.01 -6.76
C ARG A 102 2.16 -8.35 -7.32
N ASN A 103 1.98 -8.45 -8.63
CA ASN A 103 1.60 -9.70 -9.28
C ASN A 103 2.73 -10.75 -9.28
N LYS A 104 4.00 -10.34 -9.34
CA LYS A 104 5.15 -11.22 -9.14
C LYS A 104 5.14 -11.81 -7.74
N LYS A 105 4.97 -10.96 -6.71
CA LYS A 105 4.87 -11.37 -5.30
C LYS A 105 3.71 -12.35 -5.07
N LEU A 106 2.59 -12.13 -5.74
CA LEU A 106 1.41 -13.00 -5.67
C LEU A 106 1.49 -14.26 -6.54
N GLY A 107 2.50 -14.38 -7.42
CA GLY A 107 2.61 -15.49 -8.37
C GLY A 107 1.52 -15.50 -9.46
N THR A 108 0.88 -14.36 -9.73
CA THR A 108 -0.28 -14.23 -10.64
C THR A 108 0.08 -13.77 -12.04
N LEU A 109 1.37 -13.59 -12.34
CA LEU A 109 1.84 -13.24 -13.67
C LEU A 109 1.64 -14.39 -14.67
N THR A 110 1.14 -14.04 -15.86
CA THR A 110 1.12 -14.93 -17.04
C THR A 110 2.52 -15.00 -17.67
N ALA A 111 2.68 -15.82 -18.72
CA ALA A 111 3.96 -15.91 -19.44
C ALA A 111 4.43 -14.56 -20.04
N PRO A 112 3.57 -13.76 -20.71
CA PRO A 112 3.95 -12.41 -21.12
C PRO A 112 4.39 -11.50 -19.97
N GLY A 113 3.67 -11.52 -18.84
CA GLY A 113 4.03 -10.72 -17.66
C GLY A 113 5.40 -11.12 -17.09
N LYS A 114 5.67 -12.43 -16.97
CA LYS A 114 6.96 -12.97 -16.53
C LYS A 114 8.11 -12.62 -17.48
N LEU A 115 7.84 -12.57 -18.79
CA LEU A 115 8.84 -12.18 -19.78
C LEU A 115 9.27 -10.72 -19.58
N ILE A 116 8.32 -9.82 -19.43
CA ILE A 116 8.61 -8.39 -19.19
C ILE A 116 9.33 -8.20 -17.86
N ASP A 117 8.87 -8.85 -16.80
CA ASP A 117 9.54 -8.83 -15.50
C ASP A 117 11.01 -9.26 -15.60
N LYS A 118 11.31 -10.32 -16.34
CA LYS A 118 12.67 -10.79 -16.59
C LYS A 118 13.53 -9.78 -17.36
N ILE A 119 12.95 -9.06 -18.32
CA ILE A 119 13.65 -7.99 -19.05
C ILE A 119 14.03 -6.87 -18.08
N LEU A 120 13.12 -6.45 -17.21
CA LEU A 120 13.37 -5.42 -16.21
C LEU A 120 14.44 -5.86 -15.21
N ASP A 121 14.37 -7.09 -14.71
CA ASP A 121 15.37 -7.68 -13.81
C ASP A 121 16.78 -7.77 -14.43
N THR A 122 16.88 -7.79 -15.77
CA THR A 122 18.18 -7.75 -16.48
C THR A 122 18.80 -6.35 -16.45
N ILE A 123 17.97 -5.30 -16.38
CA ILE A 123 18.41 -3.90 -16.29
C ILE A 123 18.74 -3.53 -14.84
N ASP A 124 17.89 -3.95 -13.90
CA ASP A 124 17.99 -3.65 -12.47
C ASP A 124 17.51 -4.86 -11.64
N PRO A 125 18.36 -5.51 -10.84
CA PRO A 125 17.99 -6.72 -10.10
C PRO A 125 16.76 -6.52 -9.19
N ASN A 126 15.76 -7.40 -9.31
CA ASN A 126 14.48 -7.32 -8.59
C ASN A 126 13.70 -6.02 -8.87
N HIS A 127 13.86 -5.44 -10.06
CA HIS A 127 13.31 -4.13 -10.42
C HIS A 127 11.84 -3.98 -10.01
N SER A 128 10.99 -4.94 -10.41
CA SER A 128 9.55 -4.87 -10.16
C SER A 128 9.19 -4.98 -8.68
N LEU A 129 9.89 -5.82 -7.91
CA LEU A 129 9.69 -5.97 -6.47
C LEU A 129 10.13 -4.70 -5.72
N ASN A 130 11.27 -4.14 -6.09
CA ASN A 130 11.79 -2.89 -5.52
C ASN A 130 10.94 -1.67 -5.90
N SER A 131 10.19 -1.76 -6.99
CA SER A 131 9.30 -0.70 -7.48
C SER A 131 7.92 -0.72 -6.83
N ILE A 132 7.59 -1.70 -5.97
CA ILE A 132 6.29 -1.72 -5.29
C ILE A 132 6.16 -0.50 -4.39
N ASP A 133 5.24 0.40 -4.75
CA ASP A 133 4.95 1.58 -3.95
C ASP A 133 3.80 1.30 -2.98
N TYR A 134 4.08 1.39 -1.68
CA TYR A 134 3.12 1.17 -0.59
C TYR A 134 2.35 2.43 -0.18
N TYR A 135 2.71 3.59 -0.73
CA TYR A 135 2.08 4.89 -0.47
C TYR A 135 1.04 5.29 -1.53
N VAL A 136 0.86 4.45 -2.55
CA VAL A 136 -0.21 4.63 -3.54
C VAL A 136 -1.58 4.55 -2.87
N GLU A 137 -2.52 5.32 -3.39
CA GLU A 137 -3.92 5.26 -2.97
C GLU A 137 -4.47 3.83 -3.12
N PRO A 138 -5.10 3.25 -2.09
CA PRO A 138 -5.63 1.90 -2.17
C PRO A 138 -6.66 1.76 -3.30
N SER A 139 -6.42 0.83 -4.21
CA SER A 139 -7.40 0.41 -5.20
C SER A 139 -8.42 -0.56 -4.58
N GLU A 140 -9.42 -0.98 -5.33
CA GLU A 140 -10.39 -1.99 -4.88
C GLU A 140 -9.76 -3.37 -4.56
N ASN A 141 -8.53 -3.60 -5.03
CA ASN A 141 -7.75 -4.78 -4.71
C ASN A 141 -6.98 -4.68 -3.39
N ILE A 142 -7.04 -3.56 -2.67
CA ILE A 142 -6.32 -3.38 -1.40
C ILE A 142 -7.30 -3.06 -0.28
N ILE A 143 -7.30 -3.90 0.75
CA ILE A 143 -7.97 -3.63 2.02
C ILE A 143 -6.96 -2.94 2.93
N ASP A 144 -7.17 -1.65 3.17
CA ASP A 144 -6.24 -0.81 3.91
C ASP A 144 -6.60 -0.71 5.40
N HIS A 145 -5.68 -1.19 6.24
CA HIS A 145 -5.82 -1.28 7.69
C HIS A 145 -4.79 -0.42 8.41
N LEU A 146 -5.14 -0.04 9.63
CA LEU A 146 -4.27 0.54 10.63
C LEU A 146 -4.09 -0.44 11.77
N GLY A 147 -2.87 -0.89 12.03
CA GLY A 147 -2.56 -1.83 13.10
C GLY A 147 -1.92 -1.13 14.30
N TRP A 148 -2.30 -1.54 15.52
CA TRP A 148 -1.64 -1.11 16.76
C TRP A 148 -0.69 -2.21 17.25
N ILE A 149 0.61 -1.90 17.28
CA ILE A 149 1.66 -2.79 17.75
C ILE A 149 1.93 -2.47 19.22
N HIS A 150 1.63 -3.44 20.07
CA HIS A 150 1.90 -3.39 21.50
C HIS A 150 2.68 -4.63 21.91
N ILE A 151 3.89 -4.41 22.43
CA ILE A 151 4.84 -5.46 22.79
C ILE A 151 5.09 -5.39 24.30
N GLU A 152 4.96 -6.53 24.98
CA GLU A 152 5.37 -6.73 26.38
C GLU A 152 6.13 -8.05 26.48
N ASP A 153 7.26 -8.06 27.19
CA ASP A 153 8.10 -9.24 27.44
C ASP A 153 8.43 -10.07 26.17
N GLY A 154 8.68 -9.39 25.04
CA GLY A 154 9.00 -10.02 23.77
C GLY A 154 7.81 -10.70 23.07
N GLN A 155 6.58 -10.37 23.47
CA GLN A 155 5.33 -10.87 22.88
C GLN A 155 4.44 -9.72 22.41
N ILE A 156 3.68 -9.93 21.33
CA ILE A 156 2.70 -8.94 20.83
C ILE A 156 1.29 -9.27 21.31
N LEU A 157 0.56 -8.24 21.72
CA LEU A 157 -0.88 -8.34 21.97
C LEU A 157 -1.62 -8.61 20.65
N CYS A 158 -2.24 -9.78 20.57
CA CYS A 158 -3.05 -10.23 19.46
C CYS A 158 -4.48 -10.54 19.92
N LEU A 159 -5.38 -10.64 18.94
CA LEU A 159 -6.77 -11.01 19.10
C LEU A 159 -7.09 -12.24 18.27
N LYS A 160 -7.99 -13.08 18.75
CA LYS A 160 -8.63 -14.13 17.97
C LYS A 160 -10.13 -13.95 18.03
N LYS A 161 -10.81 -13.86 16.89
CA LYS A 161 -12.29 -13.81 16.89
C LYS A 161 -12.85 -15.18 17.26
N ALA A 162 -14.04 -15.18 17.85
CA ALA A 162 -14.74 -16.41 18.20
C ALA A 162 -15.05 -17.33 17.00
N ASP A 163 -15.15 -16.77 15.79
CA ASP A 163 -15.49 -17.46 14.54
C ASP A 163 -14.30 -17.67 13.59
N GLU A 164 -13.08 -17.28 13.99
CA GLU A 164 -11.87 -17.41 13.16
C GLU A 164 -10.79 -18.26 13.88
N ASP A 165 -10.13 -19.14 13.12
CA ASP A 165 -9.08 -20.04 13.65
C ASP A 165 -7.68 -19.42 13.68
N PHE A 166 -7.58 -18.10 13.57
CA PHE A 166 -6.29 -17.42 13.51
C PHE A 166 -6.27 -16.17 14.37
N TYR A 167 -5.06 -15.79 14.79
CA TYR A 167 -4.82 -14.57 15.55
C TYR A 167 -4.48 -13.41 14.59
N PHE A 168 -4.80 -12.19 15.01
CA PHE A 168 -4.47 -10.97 14.28
C PHE A 168 -4.12 -9.85 15.26
N ILE A 169 -3.28 -8.93 14.79
CA ILE A 169 -2.94 -7.71 15.52
C ILE A 169 -4.17 -6.78 15.56
N PRO A 170 -4.49 -6.15 16.71
CA PRO A 170 -5.58 -5.17 16.81
C PRO A 170 -5.50 -4.13 15.71
N LYS A 171 -6.55 -4.02 14.91
CA LYS A 171 -6.55 -3.17 13.72
C LYS A 171 -7.91 -2.55 13.42
N GLY A 172 -7.89 -1.45 12.67
CA GLY A 172 -9.05 -0.77 12.13
C GLY A 172 -8.96 -0.60 10.63
N ILE A 173 -10.08 -0.67 9.92
CA ILE A 173 -10.12 -0.28 8.49
C ILE A 173 -10.02 1.24 8.41
N ARG A 174 -9.12 1.74 7.55
CA ARG A 174 -8.98 3.18 7.30
C ARG A 174 -10.30 3.73 6.78
N THR A 175 -10.82 4.77 7.44
CA THR A 175 -12.07 5.43 7.02
C THR A 175 -11.75 6.72 6.29
N ILE A 176 -12.38 6.92 5.12
CA ILE A 176 -12.17 8.13 4.31
C ILE A 176 -12.52 9.38 5.12
N GLY A 177 -11.57 10.32 5.20
CA GLY A 177 -11.73 11.58 5.92
C GLY A 177 -11.35 11.54 7.40
N GLU A 178 -10.98 10.37 7.95
CA GLU A 178 -10.40 10.25 9.29
C GLU A 178 -8.86 10.22 9.22
N THR A 179 -8.19 10.74 10.25
CA THR A 179 -6.73 10.57 10.40
C THR A 179 -6.40 9.20 10.96
N ASP A 180 -5.18 8.72 10.71
CA ASP A 180 -4.73 7.41 11.19
C ASP A 180 -4.85 7.28 12.71
N ALA A 181 -4.43 8.31 13.45
CA ALA A 181 -4.51 8.35 14.89
C ALA A 181 -5.96 8.28 15.40
N LEU A 182 -6.88 8.99 14.75
CA LEU A 182 -8.29 8.98 15.12
C LEU A 182 -8.93 7.61 14.85
N THR A 183 -8.71 7.05 13.66
CA THR A 183 -9.22 5.73 13.30
C THR A 183 -8.66 4.66 14.24
N LEU A 184 -7.37 4.69 14.55
CA LEU A 184 -6.76 3.70 15.45
C LEU A 184 -7.33 3.82 16.87
N ALA A 185 -7.37 5.02 17.45
CA ALA A 185 -7.91 5.24 18.79
C ALA A 185 -9.39 4.81 18.92
N LYS A 186 -10.21 5.09 17.91
CA LYS A 186 -11.62 4.64 17.87
C LYS A 186 -11.74 3.12 17.82
N ASN A 187 -10.89 2.46 17.03
CA ASN A 187 -10.93 1.01 16.89
C ASN A 187 -10.39 0.29 18.12
N THR A 188 -9.29 0.74 18.70
CA THR A 188 -8.74 0.15 19.94
C THR A 188 -9.67 0.40 21.12
N LYS A 189 -10.31 1.58 21.24
CA LYS A 189 -11.35 1.80 22.26
C LYS A 189 -12.52 0.84 22.11
N ARG A 190 -12.97 0.59 20.88
CA ARG A 190 -14.08 -0.34 20.63
C ARG A 190 -13.72 -1.80 20.91
N ILE A 191 -12.52 -2.22 20.52
CA ILE A 191 -12.14 -3.65 20.51
C ILE A 191 -11.49 -4.07 21.84
N LEU A 192 -10.73 -3.17 22.47
CA LEU A 192 -9.90 -3.43 23.64
C LEU A 192 -10.24 -2.54 24.86
N ASN A 193 -11.24 -1.64 24.76
CA ASN A 193 -11.63 -0.70 25.81
C ASN A 193 -10.52 0.26 26.30
N ILE A 194 -9.40 0.37 25.57
CA ILE A 194 -8.26 1.24 25.90
C ILE A 194 -8.36 2.61 25.22
N GLU A 195 -7.68 3.60 25.78
CA GLU A 195 -7.55 4.93 25.20
C GLU A 195 -6.11 5.16 24.74
N ILE A 196 -5.92 5.29 23.43
CA ILE A 196 -4.62 5.60 22.84
C ILE A 196 -4.26 7.06 23.09
N ASP A 197 -3.05 7.30 23.59
CA ASP A 197 -2.47 8.64 23.65
C ASP A 197 -1.97 9.04 22.26
N MET A 198 -2.83 9.70 21.47
CA MET A 198 -2.53 10.05 20.07
C MET A 198 -1.19 10.75 19.84
N PRO A 199 -0.72 11.69 20.69
CA PRO A 199 0.60 12.32 20.54
C PRO A 199 1.78 11.35 20.67
N SER A 200 1.63 10.23 21.38
CA SER A 200 2.67 9.21 21.53
C SER A 200 2.78 8.27 20.34
N MET A 201 1.88 8.38 19.35
CA MET A 201 1.81 7.46 18.23
C MET A 201 3.06 7.56 17.35
N GLN A 202 3.74 6.42 17.17
CA GLN A 202 4.94 6.30 16.36
C GLN A 202 4.73 5.29 15.24
N PHE A 203 5.16 5.67 14.04
CA PHE A 203 5.07 4.81 12.85
C PHE A 203 6.07 3.65 12.96
N VAL A 204 5.59 2.44 12.71
CA VAL A 204 6.39 1.21 12.71
C VAL A 204 6.74 0.78 11.29
N GLY A 205 5.75 0.71 10.40
CA GLY A 205 5.95 0.24 9.03
C GLY A 205 4.65 0.06 8.25
N ILE A 206 4.78 -0.21 6.95
CA ILE A 206 3.66 -0.64 6.10
C ILE A 206 3.95 -2.05 5.62
N PHE A 207 3.00 -2.94 5.84
CA PHE A 207 3.11 -4.35 5.51
C PHE A 207 1.99 -4.74 4.58
N GLU A 208 2.28 -5.64 3.65
CA GLU A 208 1.30 -6.03 2.65
C GLU A 208 1.49 -7.46 2.18
N ALA A 209 0.40 -8.23 2.22
CA ALA A 209 0.34 -9.62 1.79
C ALA A 209 -1.05 -9.94 1.21
N GLN A 210 -1.25 -11.16 0.72
CA GLN A 210 -2.56 -11.64 0.32
C GLN A 210 -3.54 -11.56 1.51
N ALA A 211 -4.74 -11.04 1.27
CA ALA A 211 -5.77 -10.94 2.30
C ALA A 211 -6.33 -12.33 2.60
N LYS A 212 -6.20 -12.77 3.85
CA LYS A 212 -6.73 -14.04 4.34
C LYS A 212 -8.25 -14.10 4.18
N GLY A 213 -8.75 -15.24 3.69
CA GLY A 213 -10.18 -15.45 3.44
C GLY A 213 -10.76 -14.62 2.28
N LYS A 214 -9.92 -13.93 1.50
CA LYS A 214 -10.33 -13.23 0.27
C LYS A 214 -9.80 -13.96 -0.95
N LYS A 215 -10.42 -13.66 -2.10
CA LYS A 215 -9.97 -14.17 -3.39
C LYS A 215 -8.52 -13.76 -3.64
N PRO A 216 -7.71 -14.59 -4.33
CA PRO A 216 -6.37 -14.19 -4.75
C PRO A 216 -6.38 -12.84 -5.49
N GLY A 217 -5.34 -12.04 -5.29
CA GLY A 217 -5.22 -10.70 -5.88
C GLY A 217 -5.84 -9.59 -5.03
N ILE A 218 -6.55 -9.93 -3.95
CA ILE A 218 -6.95 -8.97 -2.91
C ILE A 218 -5.86 -8.93 -1.84
N LEU A 219 -5.24 -7.79 -1.66
CA LEU A 219 -4.17 -7.54 -0.71
C LEU A 219 -4.71 -6.95 0.59
N SER A 220 -4.13 -7.36 1.72
CA SER A 220 -4.28 -6.66 2.98
C SER A 220 -3.04 -5.80 3.19
N ARG A 221 -3.19 -4.49 3.10
CA ARG A 221 -2.16 -3.53 3.48
C ARG A 221 -2.43 -3.09 4.92
N MET A 222 -1.40 -3.09 5.75
CA MET A 222 -1.49 -2.64 7.13
C MET A 222 -0.40 -1.61 7.43
N THR A 223 -0.83 -0.39 7.73
CA THR A 223 0.02 0.67 8.26
C THR A 223 0.04 0.53 9.78
N CYS A 224 1.21 0.23 10.34
CA CYS A 224 1.37 -0.12 11.75
C CYS A 224 1.92 1.06 12.55
N TYR A 225 1.37 1.23 13.75
CA TYR A 225 1.79 2.22 14.73
C TYR A 225 1.91 1.58 16.10
N THR A 226 2.86 2.06 16.90
CA THR A 226 2.85 1.85 18.36
C THR A 226 2.42 3.14 19.05
N ALA A 227 1.87 3.05 20.25
CA ALA A 227 1.45 4.20 21.05
C ALA A 227 1.27 3.81 22.50
N GLN A 228 1.52 4.75 23.40
CA GLN A 228 1.10 4.64 24.81
C GLN A 228 -0.43 4.64 24.90
N TYR A 229 -0.95 4.02 25.96
CA TYR A 229 -2.39 3.91 26.17
C TYR A 229 -2.75 4.00 27.67
N LYS A 230 -4.04 4.19 27.93
CA LYS A 230 -4.64 4.16 29.28
C LYS A 230 -5.76 3.12 29.35
N GLY A 231 -5.93 2.56 30.54
CA GLY A 231 -6.89 1.50 30.83
C GLY A 231 -6.26 0.11 30.75
N GLU A 232 -7.00 -0.92 31.16
CA GLU A 232 -6.58 -2.31 31.03
C GLU A 232 -7.20 -2.91 29.75
N PRO A 233 -6.41 -3.56 28.86
CA PRO A 233 -6.94 -4.18 27.66
C PRO A 233 -8.01 -5.22 28.00
N TYR A 234 -9.23 -4.98 27.53
CA TYR A 234 -10.37 -5.86 27.70
C TYR A 234 -11.17 -5.94 26.42
N THR A 235 -11.52 -7.16 26.01
CA THR A 235 -12.41 -7.40 24.87
C THR A 235 -13.59 -8.26 25.31
N ASP A 236 -14.73 -8.15 24.64
CA ASP A 236 -15.89 -9.01 24.92
C ASP A 236 -15.54 -10.47 24.56
N PRO A 237 -15.49 -11.40 25.54
CA PRO A 237 -15.13 -12.80 25.30
C PRO A 237 -16.06 -13.52 24.32
N LYS A 238 -17.26 -13.01 24.07
CA LYS A 238 -18.17 -13.54 23.04
C LYS A 238 -17.71 -13.22 21.62
N THR A 239 -16.87 -12.21 21.46
CA THR A 239 -16.45 -11.70 20.16
C THR A 239 -14.98 -12.01 19.88
N ASN A 240 -14.11 -11.80 20.88
CA ASN A 240 -12.68 -11.95 20.72
C ASN A 240 -12.05 -12.51 22.00
N GLN A 241 -10.85 -13.08 21.84
CA GLN A 241 -9.95 -13.45 22.92
C GLN A 241 -8.63 -12.69 22.76
N ILE A 242 -8.10 -12.16 23.86
CA ILE A 242 -6.75 -11.56 23.89
C ILE A 242 -5.73 -12.69 24.08
N ALA A 243 -4.63 -12.63 23.32
CA ALA A 243 -3.49 -13.51 23.47
C ALA A 243 -2.19 -12.73 23.29
N TRP A 244 -1.15 -13.13 24.01
CA TRP A 244 0.20 -12.61 23.86
C TRP A 244 1.02 -13.65 23.10
N LEU A 245 1.50 -13.27 21.91
CA LEU A 245 2.14 -14.20 20.99
C LEU A 245 3.61 -13.85 20.77
N SER A 246 4.46 -14.86 20.79
CA SER A 246 5.90 -14.79 20.51
C SER A 246 6.18 -15.06 19.03
N TYR A 247 7.45 -15.02 18.60
CA TYR A 247 7.79 -15.38 17.23
C TYR A 247 7.44 -16.85 16.90
N GLU A 248 7.46 -17.75 17.88
CA GLU A 248 7.11 -19.17 17.69
C GLU A 248 5.66 -19.38 17.23
N ASP A 249 4.77 -18.48 17.63
CA ASP A 249 3.33 -18.53 17.33
C ASP A 249 2.96 -18.01 15.94
N LYS A 250 3.94 -17.46 15.20
CA LYS A 250 3.74 -16.77 13.92
C LYS A 250 2.87 -17.55 12.92
N HIS A 251 3.01 -18.88 12.88
CA HIS A 251 2.25 -19.75 11.95
C HIS A 251 0.73 -19.68 12.15
N GLN A 252 0.25 -19.20 13.31
CA GLN A 252 -1.17 -19.06 13.64
C GLN A 252 -1.77 -17.73 13.14
N LEU A 253 -0.97 -16.86 12.51
CA LEU A 253 -1.36 -15.51 12.10
C LEU A 253 -1.84 -15.42 10.66
N SER A 254 -2.39 -14.25 10.30
CA SER A 254 -2.59 -13.88 8.88
C SER A 254 -1.25 -13.56 8.21
N GLU A 255 -1.14 -13.70 6.88
CA GLU A 255 0.13 -13.48 6.17
C GLU A 255 0.74 -12.08 6.40
N VAL A 256 -0.09 -11.04 6.50
CA VAL A 256 0.40 -9.67 6.76
C VAL A 256 0.95 -9.54 8.18
N ASP A 257 0.32 -10.21 9.16
CA ASP A 257 0.77 -10.21 10.55
C ASP A 257 2.05 -11.05 10.70
N GLN A 258 2.21 -12.11 9.90
CA GLN A 258 3.45 -12.88 9.83
C GLN A 258 4.65 -12.02 9.37
N LEU A 259 4.46 -11.16 8.38
CA LEU A 259 5.51 -10.23 7.93
C LEU A 259 5.92 -9.24 9.02
N ILE A 260 4.97 -8.83 9.87
CA ILE A 260 5.23 -7.94 10.99
C ILE A 260 6.06 -8.67 12.05
N PHE A 261 5.69 -9.91 12.38
CA PHE A 261 6.45 -10.74 13.32
C PHE A 261 7.87 -10.99 12.82
N ASP A 262 8.07 -11.21 11.51
CA ASP A 262 9.40 -11.35 10.92
C ASP A 262 10.29 -10.13 11.14
N ILE A 263 9.77 -8.93 10.85
CA ILE A 263 10.56 -7.71 11.00
C ILE A 263 10.84 -7.39 12.47
N LEU A 264 9.85 -7.55 13.35
CA LEU A 264 10.04 -7.28 14.78
C LEU A 264 11.02 -8.27 15.42
N HIS A 265 10.99 -9.55 15.03
CA HIS A 265 11.98 -10.52 15.47
C HIS A 265 13.38 -10.24 14.92
N GLN A 266 13.51 -9.88 13.64
CA GLN A 266 14.79 -9.46 13.06
C GLN A 266 15.40 -8.24 13.76
N ASN A 267 14.54 -7.34 14.28
CA ASN A 267 14.96 -6.19 15.08
C ASN A 267 15.28 -6.51 16.54
N GLY A 268 15.03 -7.75 17.00
CA GLY A 268 15.21 -8.16 18.40
C GLY A 268 14.11 -7.68 19.36
N GLU A 269 12.94 -7.32 18.84
CA GLU A 269 11.79 -6.85 19.62
C GLU A 269 10.86 -8.00 20.06
N LEU A 270 10.95 -9.15 19.39
CA LEU A 270 10.20 -10.38 19.72
C LEU A 270 11.14 -11.50 20.15
N ALA A 271 10.73 -12.24 21.17
CA ALA A 271 11.36 -13.48 21.62
C ALA A 271 11.12 -14.63 20.64
#